data_AF-A0A7Z9HUF1-F1
#
_entry.id   AF-A0A7Z9HUF1-F1
#
_cell.length_a   1.000
_cell.length_b   1.000
_cell.length_c   1.000
_cell.angle_alpha   90.00
_cell.angle_beta   90.00
_cell.angle_gamma   90.00
#
_symmetry.space_group_name_H-M   'P 1'
#
loop_
_entity.id
_entity.type
_entity.pdbx_description
1 polymer ?
#
loop_
_entity_poly.entity_id
_entity_poly.type
_entity_poly.pdbx_seq_one_letter_code
_entity_poly.pdbx_strand_id
1 'polypeptide(L)'
;MAWSFGIVKSFVWSSVSGAGGRPLSALYDDWSSLHILYVDSSATEEFIKVDKTDYAKSPTLTLGDAATFAERGGVIQLSIVDNKSVISINVDAAERKKLDIDIRLLGVSDVIHDAS
;
A
#
# COMPACT_ATOMS: atom_id res chain seq x y z
N MET A 1 15.74 -32.15 9.00
CA MET A 1 15.00 -32.68 7.83
C MET A 1 13.51 -32.55 8.12
N ALA A 2 12.82 -31.68 7.40
CA ALA A 2 11.36 -31.63 7.32
C ALA A 2 11.00 -31.11 5.91
N TRP A 3 10.03 -31.75 5.27
CA TRP A 3 9.74 -31.66 3.83
C TRP A 3 8.65 -30.60 3.49
N SER A 4 8.84 -29.98 2.32
CA SER A 4 7.91 -29.52 1.26
C SER A 4 6.53 -28.91 1.59
N PHE A 5 6.26 -27.69 1.07
CA PHE A 5 5.37 -27.42 -0.08
C PHE A 5 5.77 -26.05 -0.69
N GLY A 6 5.85 -25.96 -2.02
CA GLY A 6 6.11 -24.69 -2.72
C GLY A 6 4.82 -23.90 -2.91
N ILE A 7 4.82 -22.63 -2.51
CA ILE A 7 4.05 -21.46 -2.99
C ILE A 7 4.58 -20.25 -2.17
N VAL A 8 5.09 -19.20 -2.85
CA VAL A 8 5.66 -17.93 -2.35
C VAL A 8 6.72 -18.03 -1.22
N LYS A 9 8.01 -18.00 -1.60
CA LYS A 9 9.14 -18.16 -0.67
C LYS A 9 9.51 -16.95 0.20
N SER A 10 8.96 -15.77 -0.01
CA SER A 10 9.23 -14.62 0.86
C SER A 10 8.17 -13.54 0.69
N PHE A 11 7.46 -13.23 1.77
CA PHE A 11 6.59 -12.07 1.87
C PHE A 11 7.26 -11.08 2.82
N VAL A 12 7.60 -9.89 2.32
CA VAL A 12 8.22 -8.83 3.13
C VAL A 12 7.16 -7.77 3.36
N TRP A 13 6.82 -7.58 4.64
CA TRP A 13 5.90 -6.57 5.14
C TRP A 13 6.68 -5.51 5.90
N SER A 14 6.27 -4.25 5.77
CA SER A 14 6.75 -3.16 6.61
C SER A 14 5.62 -2.21 6.98
N SER A 15 5.75 -1.60 8.16
CA SER A 15 4.87 -0.54 8.65
C SER A 15 5.70 0.70 8.89
N VAL A 16 5.19 1.86 8.48
CA VAL A 16 5.79 3.15 8.80
C VAL A 16 4.81 4.05 9.52
N SER A 17 5.32 4.72 10.56
CA SER A 17 4.63 5.72 11.36
C SER A 17 5.49 6.98 11.48
N GLY A 18 4.86 8.12 11.79
CA GLY A 18 5.47 9.45 11.79
C GLY A 18 6.46 9.74 12.93
N ALA A 19 7.39 8.83 13.23
CA ALA A 19 8.42 9.04 14.23
C ALA A 19 9.70 9.62 13.59
N GLY A 20 9.80 10.95 13.52
CA GLY A 20 11.08 11.63 13.35
C GLY A 20 11.32 12.41 12.05
N GLY A 21 10.28 12.71 11.26
CA GLY A 21 10.37 13.62 10.11
C GLY A 21 11.34 13.19 8.99
N ARG A 22 11.84 11.94 9.03
CA ARG A 22 12.70 11.37 8.00
C ARG A 22 11.80 10.88 6.85
N PRO A 23 12.11 11.21 5.59
CA PRO A 23 11.34 10.71 4.45
C PRO A 23 11.44 9.18 4.37
N LEU A 24 10.38 8.53 3.88
CA LEU A 24 10.32 7.06 3.79
C LEU A 24 11.46 6.46 2.96
N SER A 25 11.92 7.18 1.94
CA SER A 25 13.07 6.79 1.10
C SER A 25 14.38 6.69 1.88
N ALA A 26 14.52 7.38 3.01
CA ALA A 26 15.70 7.28 3.89
C ALA A 26 15.60 6.15 4.92
N LEU A 27 14.45 5.48 5.04
CA LEU A 27 14.25 4.32 5.90
C LEU A 27 14.47 3.01 5.14
N TYR A 28 14.26 3.02 3.82
CA TYR A 28 14.39 1.85 2.96
C TYR A 28 15.34 2.15 1.79
N ASP A 29 16.55 1.61 1.89
CA ASP A 29 17.55 1.70 0.81
C ASP A 29 17.19 0.82 -0.40
N ASP A 30 16.35 -0.21 -0.21
CA ASP A 30 15.90 -1.12 -1.27
C ASP A 30 14.40 -1.45 -1.16
N TRP A 31 13.63 -1.02 -2.15
CA TRP A 31 12.19 -1.28 -2.28
C TRP A 31 11.88 -2.59 -3.03
N SER A 32 12.89 -3.20 -3.64
CA SER A 32 12.72 -4.32 -4.58
C SER A 32 12.22 -5.59 -3.91
N SER A 33 12.44 -5.74 -2.60
CA SER A 33 11.97 -6.89 -1.83
C SER A 33 10.66 -6.63 -1.09
N LEU A 34 10.20 -5.37 -1.02
CA LEU A 34 9.03 -4.98 -0.25
C LEU A 34 7.74 -5.24 -1.05
N HIS A 35 6.93 -6.17 -0.57
CA HIS A 35 5.69 -6.56 -1.24
C HIS A 35 4.49 -5.80 -0.68
N ILE A 36 4.49 -5.54 0.63
CA ILE A 36 3.44 -4.76 1.28
C ILE A 36 4.04 -3.68 2.18
N LEU A 37 3.53 -2.46 2.01
CA LEU A 37 3.81 -1.31 2.87
C LEU A 37 2.51 -0.84 3.53
N TYR A 38 2.46 -0.88 4.86
CA TYR A 38 1.45 -0.17 5.63
C TYR A 38 1.94 1.23 6.00
N VAL A 39 1.10 2.24 5.75
CA VAL A 39 1.33 3.65 6.04
C VAL A 39 0.29 4.06 7.06
N ASP A 40 0.74 4.32 8.28
CA ASP A 40 -0.10 4.88 9.32
C ASP A 40 -0.60 6.27 8.92
N SER A 41 -1.79 6.65 9.40
CA SER A 41 -2.35 7.98 9.18
C SER A 41 -1.39 9.13 9.48
N SER A 42 -0.53 8.99 10.50
CA SER A 42 0.49 9.99 10.87
C SER A 42 1.63 10.14 9.85
N ALA A 43 1.86 9.14 8.99
CA ALA A 43 2.92 9.13 7.97
C ALA A 43 2.39 9.37 6.55
N THR A 44 1.09 9.63 6.41
CA THR A 44 0.42 9.77 5.11
C THR A 44 0.94 10.98 4.34
N GLU A 45 1.20 12.10 5.01
CA GLU A 45 1.73 13.31 4.34
C GLU A 45 3.14 13.09 3.79
N GLU A 46 4.00 12.40 4.54
CA GLU A 46 5.33 12.02 4.10
C GLU A 46 5.25 11.05 2.93
N PHE A 47 4.39 10.03 3.02
CA PHE A 47 4.18 9.06 1.93
C PHE A 47 3.79 9.73 0.61
N ILE A 48 2.92 10.73 0.65
CA ILE A 48 2.45 11.42 -0.55
C ILE A 48 3.52 12.31 -1.17
N LYS A 49 4.45 12.83 -0.35
CA LYS A 49 5.59 13.62 -0.80
C LYS A 49 6.73 12.78 -1.36
N VAL A 50 6.78 11.48 -1.03
CA VAL A 50 7.80 10.58 -1.59
C VAL A 50 7.60 10.48 -3.09
N ASP A 51 8.69 10.70 -3.82
CA ASP A 51 8.68 10.54 -5.27
C ASP A 51 8.28 9.09 -5.60
N LYS A 52 7.12 8.95 -6.26
CA LYS A 52 6.55 7.64 -6.58
C LYS A 52 7.43 6.83 -7.54
N THR A 53 8.39 7.49 -8.17
CA THR A 53 9.39 6.90 -9.07
C THR A 53 10.40 6.02 -8.33
N ASP A 54 10.72 6.33 -7.07
CA ASP A 54 11.71 5.59 -6.28
C ASP A 54 11.26 4.16 -5.97
N TYR A 55 9.96 3.98 -5.70
CA TYR A 55 9.34 2.67 -5.47
C TYR A 55 8.48 2.21 -6.66
N ALA A 56 8.54 2.86 -7.82
CA ALA A 56 7.80 2.44 -9.04
C ALA A 56 8.33 1.14 -9.64
N LYS A 57 9.56 0.77 -9.33
CA LYS A 57 10.22 -0.41 -9.89
C LYS A 57 9.79 -1.72 -9.23
N SER A 58 9.12 -1.64 -8.09
CA SER A 58 8.62 -2.80 -7.34
C SER A 58 7.09 -2.78 -7.30
N PRO A 59 6.41 -3.93 -7.54
CA PRO A 59 4.97 -4.05 -7.36
C PRO A 59 4.63 -4.13 -5.86
N THR A 60 4.85 -3.04 -5.14
CA THR A 60 4.54 -2.92 -3.71
C THR A 60 3.08 -2.50 -3.54
N LEU A 61 2.30 -3.31 -2.83
CA LEU A 61 0.95 -2.97 -2.39
C LEU A 61 1.04 -2.01 -1.20
N THR A 62 0.45 -0.82 -1.32
CA THR A 62 0.38 0.14 -0.21
C THR A 62 -0.99 0.09 0.45
N LEU A 63 -1.00 0.06 1.78
CA LEU A 63 -2.20 0.09 2.61
C LEU A 63 -2.09 1.26 3.59
N GLY A 64 -3.18 1.94 3.88
CA GLY A 64 -3.22 2.96 4.91
C GLY A 64 -4.62 3.15 5.47
N ASP A 65 -4.72 3.84 6.61
CA ASP A 65 -5.97 4.07 7.34
C ASP A 65 -6.40 5.55 7.41
N ALA A 66 -5.63 6.45 6.78
CA ALA A 66 -6.05 7.84 6.62
C ALA A 66 -7.25 7.95 5.68
N ALA A 67 -8.19 8.84 6.02
CA ALA A 67 -9.46 9.02 5.29
C ALA A 67 -9.32 9.39 3.80
N THR A 68 -8.19 9.99 3.40
CA THR A 68 -7.89 10.39 2.01
C THR A 68 -6.74 9.58 1.40
N PHE A 69 -6.39 8.43 1.99
CA PHE A 69 -5.20 7.68 1.58
C PHE A 69 -5.31 7.16 0.14
N ALA A 70 -6.44 6.53 -0.20
CA ALA A 70 -6.68 6.01 -1.54
C ALA A 70 -6.68 7.15 -2.57
N GLU A 71 -7.41 8.23 -2.32
CA GLU A 71 -7.53 9.39 -3.25
C GLU A 71 -6.19 10.09 -3.53
N ARG A 72 -5.24 10.04 -2.58
CA ARG A 72 -3.90 10.66 -2.72
C ARG A 72 -2.87 9.68 -3.30
N GLY A 73 -3.37 8.58 -3.86
CA GLY A 73 -2.63 7.62 -4.66
C GLY A 73 -1.86 6.57 -3.87
N GLY A 74 -2.34 6.23 -2.66
CA GLY A 74 -2.14 4.91 -2.07
C GLY A 74 -3.09 3.88 -2.69
N VAL A 75 -2.80 2.58 -2.58
CA VAL A 75 -3.56 1.53 -3.30
C VAL A 75 -4.80 1.09 -2.53
N ILE A 76 -4.65 0.71 -1.26
CA ILE A 76 -5.75 0.29 -0.40
C ILE A 76 -5.90 1.24 0.78
N GLN A 77 -7.11 1.73 0.99
CA GLN A 77 -7.51 2.41 2.21
C GLN A 77 -8.38 1.49 3.05
N LEU A 78 -8.03 1.35 4.32
CA LEU A 78 -8.82 0.67 5.33
C LEU A 78 -9.57 1.71 6.16
N SER A 79 -10.88 1.53 6.32
CA SER A 79 -11.68 2.37 7.20
C SER A 79 -12.66 1.52 8.00
N ILE A 80 -13.20 2.10 9.07
CA ILE A 80 -14.27 1.47 9.86
C ILE A 80 -15.52 2.32 9.71
N VAL A 81 -16.56 1.74 9.11
CA VAL A 81 -17.87 2.36 8.95
C VAL A 81 -18.89 1.41 9.57
N ASP A 82 -19.75 1.91 10.47
CA ASP A 82 -20.75 1.11 11.18
C ASP A 82 -20.17 -0.16 11.86
N ASN A 83 -18.98 -0.03 12.45
CA ASN A 83 -18.24 -1.12 13.09
C ASN A 83 -17.87 -2.28 12.14
N LYS A 84 -17.78 -2.01 10.84
CA LYS A 84 -17.32 -2.94 9.80
C LYS A 84 -16.10 -2.36 9.09
N SER A 85 -15.13 -3.22 8.79
CA SER A 85 -14.01 -2.85 7.93
C SER A 85 -14.49 -2.65 6.50
N VAL A 86 -14.28 -1.46 5.97
CA VAL A 86 -14.49 -1.12 4.57
C VAL A 86 -13.13 -1.00 3.90
N ILE A 87 -13.03 -1.60 2.72
CA ILE A 87 -11.84 -1.57 1.88
C ILE A 87 -12.17 -0.66 0.70
N SER A 88 -11.36 0.38 0.51
CA SER A 88 -11.40 1.20 -0.69
C SER A 88 -10.14 0.97 -1.51
N ILE A 89 -10.27 0.76 -2.80
CA ILE A 89 -9.16 0.43 -3.70
C ILE A 89 -9.04 1.52 -4.76
N ASN A 90 -7.88 2.18 -4.79
CA ASN A 90 -7.53 3.06 -5.89
C ASN A 90 -6.96 2.24 -7.05
N VAL A 91 -7.74 2.13 -8.12
CA VAL A 91 -7.36 1.34 -9.30
C VAL A 91 -6.28 2.02 -10.15
N ASP A 92 -6.23 3.36 -10.16
CA ASP A 92 -5.18 4.11 -10.88
C ASP A 92 -3.82 3.90 -10.19
N ALA A 93 -3.81 3.88 -8.85
CA ALA A 93 -2.62 3.58 -8.06
C ALA A 93 -2.15 2.14 -8.27
N ALA A 94 -3.07 1.18 -8.31
CA ALA A 94 -2.76 -0.21 -8.61
C ALA A 94 -2.17 -0.38 -10.02
N GLU A 95 -2.76 0.26 -11.03
CA GLU A 95 -2.30 0.22 -12.41
C GLU A 95 -0.89 0.80 -12.55
N ARG A 96 -0.62 1.97 -11.96
CA ARG A 96 0.73 2.57 -11.96
C ARG A 96 1.80 1.66 -11.33
N LYS A 97 1.41 0.81 -10.38
CA LYS A 97 2.27 -0.19 -9.73
C LYS A 97 2.25 -1.56 -10.40
N LYS A 98 1.49 -1.72 -11.49
CA LYS A 98 1.31 -2.99 -12.19
C LYS A 98 0.85 -4.10 -11.25
N LEU A 99 0.03 -3.74 -10.26
CA LEU A 99 -0.57 -4.68 -9.33
C LEU A 99 -1.78 -5.32 -10.00
N ASP A 100 -1.79 -6.65 -10.05
CA ASP A 100 -2.95 -7.41 -10.47
C ASP A 100 -3.87 -7.61 -9.27
N ILE A 101 -4.99 -6.88 -9.23
CA ILE A 101 -5.97 -6.94 -8.15
C ILE A 101 -7.06 -7.94 -8.55
N ASP A 102 -7.23 -8.98 -7.73
CA ASP A 102 -8.24 -10.00 -7.96
C ASP A 102 -9.65 -9.38 -8.05
N ILE A 103 -10.38 -9.70 -9.11
CA ILE A 103 -11.72 -9.14 -9.35
C ILE A 103 -12.72 -9.46 -8.24
N ARG A 104 -12.50 -10.54 -7.47
CA ARG A 104 -13.31 -10.87 -6.30
C ARG A 104 -13.12 -9.86 -5.17
N LEU A 105 -11.90 -9.32 -5.02
CA LEU A 105 -11.61 -8.28 -4.05
C LEU A 105 -12.25 -6.95 -4.48
N LEU A 106 -12.18 -6.63 -5.78
CA LEU A 106 -12.87 -5.45 -6.34
C LEU A 106 -14.39 -5.49 -6.12
N GLY A 107 -15.00 -6.68 -6.21
CA GLY A 107 -16.43 -6.87 -6.00
C GLY A 107 -16.92 -6.62 -4.56
N VAL A 108 -16.01 -6.48 -3.59
CA VAL A 108 -16.34 -6.22 -2.18
C VAL A 108 -15.74 -4.92 -1.65
N SER A 109 -15.15 -4.10 -2.53
CA SER A 109 -14.47 -2.86 -2.17
C SER A 109 -15.10 -1.65 -2.85
N ASP A 110 -14.96 -0.48 -2.23
CA ASP A 110 -15.24 0.79 -2.90
C ASP A 110 -14.11 1.09 -3.91
N VAL A 111 -14.45 1.29 -5.18
CA VAL A 111 -13.48 1.65 -6.21
C VAL A 111 -13.28 3.16 -6.23
N ILE A 112 -12.03 3.60 -6.05
CA ILE A 112 -11.59 4.99 -5.96
C ILE A 112 -10.63 5.29 -7.12
N HIS A 113 -10.54 6.56 -7.49
CA HIS A 113 -9.58 7.09 -8.46
C HIS A 113 -8.78 8.21 -7.82
N ASP A 114 -7.64 8.57 -8.41
CA ASP A 114 -6.86 9.71 -7.93
C ASP A 114 -7.71 11.00 -7.94
N ALA A 115 -7.55 11.83 -6.92
CA ALA A 115 -8.10 13.18 -6.95
C ALA A 115 -7.43 13.99 -8.08
N SER A 116 -8.24 14.54 -9.00
CA SER A 116 -7.82 15.38 -10.13
C SER A 116 -7.35 16.77 -9.73
#